data_AF-A0A162IND5-F1
#
_entry.id   AF-A0A162IND5-F1
#
_cell.length_a   1.000
_cell.length_b   1.000
_cell.length_c   1.000
_cell.angle_alpha   90.00
_cell.angle_beta   90.00
_cell.angle_gamma   90.00
#
_symmetry.space_group_name_H-M   'P 1'
#
loop_
_entity.id
_entity.type
_entity.pdbx_description
1 polymer ?
#
loop_
_entity_poly.entity_id
_entity_poly.type
_entity_poly.pdbx_seq_one_letter_code
_entity_poly.pdbx_strand_id
1 'polypeptide(L)'
;MTDVLASGQVPGNEHYNDVVALCLDTALRSRNAVTIDRIQYAVAVEEVQLHQLFFVALAACGLADAAGATAAAAAGSKWPKPHPRTCYGTKGAAADAQGLDVRDLKEIANRLRALHTRREAESCDPLLKFTYVPGDRCSHWPVGVEGSAVVTAWLKGDEDVTVNLNDVANTIDPGDDADAAKVHASLIGCGAAGGYMGVIRSQYPHANSTDTPLTRHEIILKAFRSPFFTPQMCNPDEIVDPGYRPVDD
;
A
#
# COMPACT_ATOMS: atom_id res chain seq x y z
N MET A 1 -8.77 39.16 19.44
CA MET A 1 -8.05 38.34 18.43
C MET A 1 -8.40 36.86 18.52
N THR A 2 -8.60 36.32 19.72
CA THR A 2 -9.13 34.96 19.95
C THR A 2 -10.48 34.70 19.27
N ASP A 3 -11.37 35.69 19.17
CA ASP A 3 -12.67 35.54 18.47
C ASP A 3 -12.56 35.46 16.94
N VAL A 4 -11.50 36.00 16.33
CA VAL A 4 -11.29 35.96 14.87
C VAL A 4 -10.78 34.59 14.42
N LEU A 5 -10.07 33.87 15.30
CA LEU A 5 -9.52 32.55 15.01
C LEU A 5 -10.56 31.42 15.16
N ALA A 6 -11.63 31.64 15.91
CA ALA A 6 -12.71 30.65 16.08
C ALA A 6 -13.71 30.63 14.91
N SER A 7 -13.76 31.69 14.08
CA SER A 7 -14.76 31.82 13.01
C SER A 7 -14.35 31.20 11.66
N GLY A 8 -13.10 30.76 11.51
CA GLY A 8 -12.59 30.18 10.26
C GLY A 8 -12.53 31.15 9.07
N GLN A 9 -12.75 32.47 9.30
CA GLN A 9 -12.56 33.48 8.26
C GLN A 9 -11.08 33.86 8.13
N VAL A 10 -10.56 33.82 6.90
CA VAL A 10 -9.25 34.35 6.57
C VAL A 10 -9.26 35.86 6.87
N PRO A 11 -8.38 36.38 7.75
CA PRO A 11 -8.34 37.80 8.05
C PRO A 11 -8.04 38.61 6.79
N GLY A 12 -8.64 39.80 6.68
CA GLY A 12 -8.24 40.78 5.67
C GLY A 12 -6.74 41.11 5.79
N ASN A 13 -6.17 41.62 4.70
CA ASN A 13 -4.80 42.11 4.57
C ASN A 13 -4.34 43.06 5.70
N GLU A 14 -5.27 43.72 6.39
CA GLU A 14 -5.01 44.59 7.54
C GLU A 14 -4.49 43.88 8.80
N HIS A 15 -4.60 42.54 8.90
CA HIS A 15 -4.15 41.77 10.07
C HIS A 15 -2.88 40.94 9.86
N TYR A 16 -2.30 40.96 8.65
CA TYR A 16 -1.10 40.17 8.33
C TYR A 16 0.09 40.52 9.23
N ASN A 17 0.33 41.82 9.44
CA ASN A 17 1.45 42.30 10.25
C ASN A 17 1.32 41.89 11.73
N ASP A 18 0.09 41.84 12.26
CA ASP A 18 -0.16 41.42 13.63
C ASP A 18 0.12 39.92 13.83
N VAL A 19 -0.24 39.08 12.85
CA VAL A 19 0.01 37.63 12.88
C VAL A 19 1.51 37.33 12.77
N VAL A 20 2.24 38.04 11.89
CA VAL A 20 3.69 37.90 11.75
C VAL A 20 4.40 38.32 13.04
N ALA A 21 3.99 39.44 13.66
CA ALA A 21 4.55 39.90 14.93
C ALA A 21 4.34 38.89 16.07
N LEU A 22 3.15 38.27 16.13
CA LEU A 22 2.82 37.27 17.14
C LEU A 22 3.63 35.97 16.97
N CYS A 23 3.77 35.48 15.73
CA CYS A 23 4.58 34.30 15.44
C CYS A 23 6.08 34.55 15.69
N LEU A 24 6.59 35.74 15.41
CA LEU A 24 7.97 36.11 15.72
C LEU A 24 8.23 36.18 17.24
N ASP A 25 7.34 36.78 18.03
CA ASP A 25 7.45 36.83 19.49
C ASP A 25 7.43 35.41 20.10
N THR A 26 6.57 34.52 19.57
CA THR A 26 6.49 33.12 20.01
C THR A 26 7.76 32.32 19.65
N ALA A 27 8.31 32.54 18.45
CA ALA A 27 9.55 31.92 18.01
C ALA A 27 10.76 32.39 18.84
N LEU A 28 10.81 33.70 19.15
CA LEU A 28 11.86 34.28 20.00
C LEU A 28 11.82 33.74 21.42
N ARG A 29 10.61 33.59 22.01
CA ARG A 29 10.44 33.01 23.35
C ARG A 29 10.83 31.54 23.43
N SER A 30 10.59 30.77 22.36
CA SER A 30 10.96 29.35 22.29
C SER A 30 12.44 29.09 21.98
N ARG A 31 13.23 30.15 21.69
CA ARG A 31 14.65 30.07 21.25
C ARG A 31 14.89 29.07 20.12
N ASN A 32 13.89 28.82 19.26
CA ASN A 32 14.04 27.89 18.15
C ASN A 32 14.68 28.59 16.96
N ALA A 33 16.01 28.43 16.83
CA ALA A 33 16.82 29.09 15.80
C ALA A 33 16.35 28.76 14.37
N VAL A 34 15.82 27.56 14.14
CA VAL A 34 15.33 27.12 12.81
C VAL A 34 14.04 27.85 12.42
N THR A 35 13.17 28.12 13.40
CA THR A 35 11.92 28.85 13.17
C THR A 35 12.18 30.34 12.93
N ILE A 36 13.17 30.92 13.64
CA ILE A 36 13.55 32.33 13.48
C ILE A 36 14.13 32.58 12.08
N ASP A 37 15.03 31.73 11.61
CA ASP A 37 15.67 31.86 10.28
C ASP A 37 14.63 31.78 9.14
N ARG A 38 13.64 30.89 9.27
CA ARG A 38 12.55 30.74 8.30
C ARG A 38 11.60 31.95 8.26
N ILE A 39 11.30 32.56 9.41
CA ILE A 39 10.47 33.77 9.47
C ILE A 39 11.21 34.94 8.84
N GLN A 40 12.51 35.09 9.12
CA GLN A 40 13.34 36.14 8.54
C GLN A 40 13.46 36.01 7.02
N TYR A 41 13.61 34.78 6.51
CA TYR A 41 13.64 34.52 5.07
C TYR A 41 12.31 34.87 4.38
N ALA A 42 11.16 34.63 5.04
CA ALA A 42 9.85 34.97 4.50
C ALA A 42 9.56 36.48 4.43
N VAL A 43 10.18 37.28 5.31
CA VAL A 43 10.02 38.76 5.33
C VAL A 43 10.92 39.44 4.29
N ALA A 44 12.00 38.79 3.84
CA ALA A 44 12.98 39.37 2.92
C ALA A 44 12.60 39.25 1.42
N VAL A 45 11.52 38.53 1.08
CA VAL A 45 11.08 38.37 -0.31
C VAL A 45 10.05 39.44 -0.64
N GLU A 46 10.51 40.59 -1.15
CA GLU A 46 9.64 41.56 -1.81
C GLU A 46 9.13 40.99 -3.16
N GLU A 47 7.81 41.05 -3.35
CA GLU A 47 7.07 40.72 -4.58
C GLU A 47 6.90 39.25 -4.99
N VAL A 48 6.30 38.39 -4.15
CA VAL A 48 5.48 37.27 -4.67
C VAL A 48 4.24 37.01 -3.80
N GLN A 49 3.07 37.26 -4.39
CA GLN A 49 1.73 36.71 -4.09
C GLN A 49 1.42 36.39 -2.60
N LEU A 50 0.82 37.38 -1.93
CA LEU A 50 0.42 37.41 -0.50
C LEU A 50 -0.32 36.15 0.03
N HIS A 51 -0.96 35.36 -0.84
CA HIS A 51 -1.73 34.18 -0.44
C HIS A 51 -0.87 32.95 -0.13
N GLN A 52 0.35 32.83 -0.69
CA GLN A 52 1.20 31.65 -0.43
C GLN A 52 2.01 31.77 0.86
N LEU A 53 2.37 32.98 1.28
CA LEU A 53 3.14 33.22 2.51
C LEU A 53 2.30 33.01 3.78
N PHE A 54 0.97 33.21 3.70
CA PHE A 54 0.06 33.02 4.83
C PHE A 54 0.06 31.56 5.35
N PHE A 55 0.14 30.59 4.44
CA PHE A 55 0.16 29.16 4.82
C PHE A 55 1.48 28.70 5.44
N VAL A 56 2.60 29.32 5.06
CA VAL A 56 3.92 29.00 5.64
C VAL A 56 4.04 29.56 7.07
N ALA A 57 3.49 30.75 7.33
CA ALA A 57 3.45 31.33 8.67
C ALA A 57 2.57 30.53 9.64
N LEU A 58 1.40 30.04 9.18
CA LEU A 58 0.53 29.19 10.02
C LEU A 58 1.17 27.83 10.35
N ALA A 59 1.88 27.20 9.40
CA ALA A 59 2.52 25.90 9.61
C ALA A 59 3.67 25.96 10.64
N ALA A 60 4.35 27.10 10.78
CA ALA A 60 5.40 27.30 11.77
C ALA A 60 4.85 27.48 13.21
N CYS A 61 3.58 27.88 13.35
CA CYS A 61 2.96 28.22 14.63
C CYS A 61 2.10 27.09 15.25
N GLY A 62 2.12 25.87 14.68
CA GLY A 62 1.62 24.64 15.34
C GLY A 62 0.11 24.59 15.67
N LEU A 63 -0.69 25.50 15.11
CA LEU A 63 -2.14 25.61 15.33
C LEU A 63 -2.95 25.07 14.14
N ALA A 64 -2.57 23.90 13.63
CA ALA A 64 -3.40 23.17 12.67
C ALA A 64 -4.10 22.01 13.40
N ASP A 65 -5.27 22.31 13.95
CA ASP A 65 -6.25 21.27 14.31
C ASP A 65 -6.63 20.46 13.06
N ALA A 66 -6.92 19.19 13.29
CA ALA A 66 -7.04 18.13 12.31
C ALA A 66 -8.06 18.39 11.18
N ALA A 67 -7.62 18.84 10.01
CA ALA A 67 -8.33 18.67 8.74
C ALA A 67 -7.39 18.91 7.55
N GLY A 68 -6.67 17.88 7.11
CA GLY A 68 -5.82 18.04 5.91
C GLY A 68 -4.77 16.97 5.67
N ALA A 69 -5.05 15.70 5.98
CA ALA A 69 -4.18 14.59 5.59
C ALA A 69 -4.75 13.85 4.36
N THR A 70 -4.93 14.55 3.25
CA THR A 70 -5.10 13.91 1.94
C THR A 70 -4.41 14.74 0.87
N ALA A 71 -3.14 14.42 0.61
CA ALA A 71 -2.46 14.52 -0.70
C ALA A 71 -0.93 14.59 -0.51
N ALA A 72 -0.35 13.57 0.11
CA ALA A 72 1.06 13.28 -0.14
C ALA A 72 1.14 12.47 -1.45
N ALA A 73 1.37 13.21 -2.53
CA ALA A 73 1.94 12.81 -3.81
C ALA A 73 2.07 11.30 -4.11
N ALA A 74 1.07 10.75 -4.82
CA ALA A 74 1.32 9.63 -5.74
C ALA A 74 1.98 10.20 -7.01
N ALA A 75 3.29 10.46 -6.95
CA ALA A 75 4.07 10.78 -8.13
C ALA A 75 4.09 9.55 -9.07
N GLY A 76 3.39 9.65 -10.20
CA GLY A 76 3.76 9.02 -11.47
C GLY A 76 4.01 7.50 -11.52
N SER A 77 3.34 6.69 -10.71
CA SER A 77 3.36 5.23 -10.92
C SER A 77 2.82 4.91 -12.32
N LYS A 78 3.68 4.45 -13.23
CA LYS A 78 3.30 3.93 -14.57
C LYS A 78 2.46 2.64 -14.49
N TRP A 79 2.26 2.09 -13.30
CA TRP A 79 1.57 0.84 -13.06
C TRP A 79 0.07 1.11 -12.83
N PRO A 80 -0.83 0.26 -13.38
CA PRO A 80 -2.24 0.37 -13.06
C PRO A 80 -2.44 0.28 -11.56
N LYS A 81 -3.40 1.05 -11.04
CA LYS A 81 -3.78 0.96 -9.63
C LYS A 81 -4.24 -0.48 -9.34
N PRO A 82 -3.75 -1.10 -8.26
CA PRO A 82 -4.23 -2.43 -7.88
C PRO A 82 -5.73 -2.39 -7.59
N HIS A 83 -6.38 -3.52 -7.80
CA HIS A 83 -7.77 -3.79 -7.49
C HIS A 83 -8.00 -3.43 -6.04
N PRO A 84 -9.03 -2.61 -5.77
CA PRO A 84 -9.29 -2.16 -4.41
C PRO A 84 -9.52 -3.36 -3.50
N ARG A 85 -8.97 -3.26 -2.29
CA ARG A 85 -9.19 -4.25 -1.25
C ARG A 85 -10.66 -4.34 -0.92
N THR A 86 -11.19 -5.57 -0.95
CA THR A 86 -12.57 -5.88 -0.57
C THR A 86 -12.55 -6.97 0.49
N CYS A 87 -13.08 -6.66 1.68
CA CYS A 87 -13.22 -7.64 2.76
C CYS A 87 -14.60 -8.31 2.71
N TYR A 88 -14.66 -9.59 3.05
CA TYR A 88 -15.94 -10.32 3.14
C TYR A 88 -16.81 -9.77 4.28
N GLY A 89 -18.14 -9.92 4.17
CA GLY A 89 -19.09 -9.56 5.23
C GLY A 89 -19.24 -8.07 5.56
N THR A 90 -18.62 -7.18 4.77
CA THR A 90 -18.66 -5.72 4.99
C THR A 90 -20.04 -5.08 4.78
N LYS A 91 -21.03 -5.80 4.23
CA LYS A 91 -22.44 -5.32 4.10
C LYS A 91 -23.34 -5.73 5.27
N GLY A 92 -22.87 -5.57 6.50
CA GLY A 92 -23.70 -5.74 7.71
C GLY A 92 -24.02 -7.18 8.11
N ALA A 93 -23.44 -8.17 7.44
CA ALA A 93 -23.58 -9.57 7.79
C ALA A 93 -22.27 -10.09 8.38
N ALA A 94 -22.20 -10.20 9.71
CA ALA A 94 -21.17 -10.99 10.39
C ALA A 94 -21.14 -12.46 9.90
N ALA A 95 -22.21 -12.91 9.23
CA ALA A 95 -22.37 -14.26 8.68
C ALA A 95 -21.40 -14.62 7.53
N ASP A 96 -20.79 -13.63 6.86
CA ASP A 96 -19.84 -13.92 5.75
C ASP A 96 -18.37 -13.86 6.19
N ALA A 97 -18.11 -13.54 7.47
CA ALA A 97 -16.76 -13.58 8.01
C ALA A 97 -16.24 -15.02 7.96
N GLN A 98 -15.10 -15.21 7.28
CA GLN A 98 -14.55 -16.54 7.09
C GLN A 98 -14.00 -17.15 8.39
N GLY A 99 -13.86 -16.35 9.46
CA GLY A 99 -13.30 -16.80 10.73
C GLY A 99 -11.84 -17.22 10.59
N LEU A 100 -11.08 -16.48 9.77
CA LEU A 100 -9.66 -16.67 9.57
C LEU A 100 -8.87 -16.36 10.85
N ASP A 101 -7.89 -17.20 11.18
CA ASP A 101 -6.84 -16.82 12.13
C ASP A 101 -5.86 -15.88 11.40
N VAL A 102 -5.76 -14.66 11.90
CA VAL A 102 -4.88 -13.62 11.34
C VAL A 102 -3.40 -14.02 11.46
N ARG A 103 -3.06 -14.83 12.47
CA ARG A 103 -1.71 -15.38 12.62
C ARG A 103 -1.33 -16.28 11.46
N ASP A 104 -2.26 -17.08 10.94
CA ASP A 104 -2.02 -17.97 9.81
C ASP A 104 -1.68 -17.16 8.54
N LEU A 105 -2.35 -16.02 8.32
CA LEU A 105 -2.03 -15.12 7.21
C LEU A 105 -0.64 -14.48 7.33
N LYS A 106 -0.24 -14.07 8.55
CA LYS A 106 1.12 -13.57 8.80
C LYS A 106 2.18 -14.64 8.50
N GLU A 107 1.93 -15.88 8.91
CA GLU A 107 2.85 -16.99 8.67
C GLU A 107 2.99 -17.29 7.17
N ILE A 108 1.90 -17.26 6.40
CA ILE A 108 1.96 -17.36 4.93
C ILE A 108 2.85 -16.25 4.34
N ALA A 109 2.65 -14.99 4.75
CA ALA A 109 3.46 -13.87 4.27
C ALA A 109 4.94 -14.03 4.66
N ASN A 110 5.24 -14.47 5.87
CA ASN A 110 6.61 -14.70 6.34
C ASN A 110 7.31 -15.82 5.56
N ARG A 111 6.60 -16.90 5.21
CA ARG A 111 7.15 -17.96 4.36
C ARG A 111 7.47 -17.47 2.95
N LEU A 112 6.64 -16.59 2.38
CA LEU A 112 6.93 -15.99 1.07
C LEU A 112 8.18 -15.10 1.11
N ARG A 113 8.37 -14.31 2.17
CA ARG A 113 9.61 -13.52 2.38
C ARG A 113 10.84 -14.40 2.56
N ALA A 114 10.71 -15.47 3.34
CA ALA A 114 11.80 -16.42 3.53
C ALA A 114 12.16 -17.15 2.23
N LEU A 115 11.15 -17.52 1.42
CA LEU A 115 11.34 -18.09 0.09
C LEU A 115 12.03 -17.10 -0.86
N HIS A 116 11.62 -15.83 -0.85
CA HIS A 116 12.28 -14.76 -1.60
C HIS A 116 13.77 -14.69 -1.25
N THR A 117 14.07 -14.53 0.05
CA THR A 117 15.46 -14.41 0.56
C THR A 117 16.30 -15.63 0.17
N ARG A 118 15.72 -16.83 0.29
CA ARG A 118 16.40 -18.07 -0.10
C ARG A 118 16.71 -18.10 -1.60
N ARG A 119 15.74 -17.77 -2.45
CA ARG A 119 15.94 -17.76 -3.91
C ARG A 119 17.01 -16.75 -4.33
N GLU A 120 17.03 -15.56 -3.74
CA GLU A 120 18.10 -14.59 -3.99
C GLU A 120 19.47 -15.12 -3.58
N ALA A 121 19.57 -15.75 -2.40
CA ALA A 121 20.82 -16.36 -1.92
C ALA A 121 21.32 -17.49 -2.85
N GLU A 122 20.40 -18.22 -3.48
CA GLU A 122 20.68 -19.29 -4.44
C GLU A 122 20.90 -18.77 -5.88
N SER A 123 20.87 -17.46 -6.11
CA SER A 123 20.92 -16.85 -7.46
C SER A 123 19.78 -17.31 -8.39
N CYS A 124 18.63 -17.64 -7.81
CA CYS A 124 17.38 -17.98 -8.50
C CYS A 124 16.43 -16.78 -8.57
N ASP A 125 15.53 -16.75 -9.56
CA ASP A 125 14.52 -15.69 -9.69
C ASP A 125 13.52 -15.72 -8.52
N PRO A 126 13.40 -14.66 -7.70
CA PRO A 126 12.48 -14.59 -6.56
C PRO A 126 11.06 -14.19 -7.02
N LEU A 127 10.62 -14.76 -8.14
CA LEU A 127 9.43 -14.38 -8.88
C LEU A 127 8.40 -15.51 -8.90
N LEU A 128 7.13 -15.14 -8.84
CA LEU A 128 5.99 -16.01 -9.14
C LEU A 128 5.49 -15.68 -10.55
N LYS A 129 5.44 -16.70 -11.40
CA LYS A 129 4.98 -16.61 -12.79
C LYS A 129 3.58 -17.23 -12.87
N PHE A 130 2.64 -16.49 -13.45
CA PHE A 130 1.27 -16.92 -13.68
C PHE A 130 1.03 -16.94 -15.18
N THR A 131 0.82 -18.13 -15.73
CA THR A 131 0.60 -18.31 -17.16
C THR A 131 -0.88 -18.17 -17.50
N TYR A 132 -1.18 -17.36 -18.51
CA TYR A 132 -2.52 -17.24 -19.06
C TYR A 132 -2.82 -18.46 -19.93
N VAL A 133 -3.93 -19.14 -19.63
CA VAL A 133 -4.45 -20.22 -20.46
C VAL A 133 -5.77 -19.74 -21.10
N PRO A 134 -5.83 -19.60 -22.44
CA PRO A 134 -7.05 -19.16 -23.11
C PRO A 134 -8.24 -20.03 -22.75
N GLY A 135 -9.31 -19.40 -22.26
CA GLY A 135 -10.54 -20.09 -21.85
C GLY A 135 -10.57 -20.52 -20.38
N ASP A 136 -9.42 -20.59 -19.69
CA ASP A 136 -9.38 -20.86 -18.25
C ASP A 136 -9.34 -19.55 -17.47
N ARG A 137 -10.53 -19.00 -17.20
CA ARG A 137 -10.70 -17.81 -16.36
C ARG A 137 -10.90 -18.15 -14.89
N CYS A 138 -10.91 -19.44 -14.55
CA CYS A 138 -11.24 -19.95 -13.22
C CYS A 138 -10.01 -20.45 -12.46
N SER A 139 -8.82 -20.42 -13.05
CA SER A 139 -7.58 -20.84 -12.39
C SER A 139 -7.33 -19.98 -11.15
N HIS A 140 -7.38 -20.64 -10.00
CA HIS A 140 -6.90 -20.08 -8.75
C HIS A 140 -5.66 -20.86 -8.36
N TRP A 141 -4.50 -20.21 -8.37
CA TRP A 141 -3.25 -20.84 -7.98
C TRP A 141 -3.08 -20.75 -6.47
N PRO A 142 -2.70 -21.85 -5.79
CA PRO A 142 -2.38 -21.78 -4.36
C PRO A 142 -1.11 -20.94 -4.17
N VAL A 143 -1.19 -19.91 -3.32
CA VAL A 143 -0.05 -19.08 -2.92
C VAL A 143 0.51 -19.57 -1.59
N GLY A 144 -0.37 -19.94 -0.67
CA GLY A 144 0.04 -20.47 0.63
C GLY A 144 -1.16 -20.99 1.43
N VAL A 145 -0.85 -21.93 2.31
CA VAL A 145 -1.81 -22.51 3.25
C VAL A 145 -1.11 -22.57 4.60
N GLU A 146 -1.79 -22.11 5.64
CA GLU A 146 -1.35 -22.28 7.02
C GLU A 146 -2.59 -22.44 7.90
N GLY A 147 -2.56 -23.42 8.81
CA GLY A 147 -3.70 -23.72 9.67
C GLY A 147 -4.97 -23.92 8.86
N SER A 148 -5.93 -23.01 9.00
CA SER A 148 -7.18 -23.01 8.21
C SER A 148 -7.26 -21.89 7.17
N ALA A 149 -6.23 -21.03 7.11
CA ALA A 149 -6.14 -19.95 6.13
C ALA A 149 -5.57 -20.46 4.81
N VAL A 150 -6.21 -20.05 3.72
CA VAL A 150 -5.76 -20.31 2.35
C VAL A 150 -5.65 -18.97 1.64
N VAL A 151 -4.52 -18.74 0.97
CA VAL A 151 -4.34 -17.64 0.03
C VAL A 151 -4.20 -18.21 -1.37
N THR A 152 -5.06 -17.76 -2.28
CA THR A 152 -4.94 -18.07 -3.71
C THR A 152 -4.69 -16.81 -4.53
N ALA A 153 -4.10 -16.98 -5.70
CA ALA A 153 -3.93 -15.95 -6.71
C ALA A 153 -4.85 -16.25 -7.90
N TRP A 154 -5.41 -15.20 -8.49
CA TRP A 154 -6.19 -15.24 -9.72
C TRP A 154 -5.67 -14.17 -10.67
N LEU A 155 -5.48 -14.55 -11.94
CA LEU A 155 -5.03 -13.67 -13.00
C LEU A 155 -6.24 -13.01 -13.65
N LYS A 156 -6.28 -11.68 -13.57
CA LYS A 156 -7.22 -10.84 -14.30
C LYS A 156 -6.50 -10.25 -15.50
N GLY A 157 -6.72 -10.83 -16.67
CA GLY A 157 -6.10 -10.43 -17.93
C GLY A 157 -6.02 -11.60 -18.91
N ASP A 158 -5.35 -11.35 -20.03
CA ASP A 158 -5.18 -12.28 -21.16
C ASP A 158 -3.70 -12.47 -21.56
N GLU A 159 -2.77 -12.15 -20.65
CA GLU A 159 -1.32 -12.31 -20.82
C GLU A 159 -0.71 -12.85 -19.51
N ASP A 160 0.44 -13.49 -19.64
CA ASP A 160 1.24 -13.98 -18.52
C ASP A 160 1.65 -12.83 -17.60
N VAL A 161 1.67 -13.09 -16.29
CA VAL A 161 2.07 -12.08 -15.31
C VAL A 161 3.10 -12.65 -14.36
N THR A 162 4.15 -11.88 -14.13
CA THR A 162 5.15 -12.17 -13.12
C THR A 162 5.08 -11.14 -11.99
N VAL A 163 5.16 -11.61 -10.74
CA VAL A 163 5.19 -10.76 -9.54
C VAL A 163 6.32 -11.19 -8.62
N ASN A 164 6.87 -10.26 -7.86
CA ASN A 164 7.87 -10.57 -6.86
C ASN A 164 7.23 -11.27 -5.65
N LEU A 165 7.89 -12.28 -5.09
CA LEU A 165 7.46 -12.94 -3.84
C LEU A 165 7.24 -11.95 -2.69
N ASN A 166 8.08 -10.92 -2.57
CA ASN A 166 7.93 -9.89 -1.54
C ASN A 166 6.73 -8.98 -1.79
N ASP A 167 6.38 -8.70 -3.04
CA ASP A 167 5.17 -7.93 -3.37
C ASP A 167 3.91 -8.69 -2.95
N VAL A 168 3.88 -9.99 -3.22
CA VAL A 168 2.79 -10.87 -2.77
C VAL A 168 2.73 -10.94 -1.26
N ALA A 169 3.87 -11.13 -0.59
CA ALA A 169 3.93 -11.14 0.87
C ALA A 169 3.39 -9.82 1.46
N ASN A 170 3.88 -8.67 0.99
CA ASN A 170 3.48 -7.34 1.48
C ASN A 170 2.01 -6.99 1.17
N THR A 171 1.44 -7.60 0.14
CA THR A 171 0.00 -7.50 -0.14
C THR A 171 -0.82 -8.27 0.88
N ILE A 172 -0.33 -9.42 1.35
CA ILE A 172 -0.99 -10.23 2.38
C ILE A 172 -0.88 -9.55 3.74
N ASP A 173 0.35 -9.31 4.17
CA ASP A 173 0.71 -8.68 5.43
C ASP A 173 1.99 -7.87 5.17
N PRO A 174 2.09 -6.57 5.50
CA PRO A 174 3.26 -5.75 5.18
C PRO A 174 4.43 -5.93 6.17
N GLY A 175 4.28 -6.78 7.19
CA GLY A 175 5.29 -7.05 8.22
C GLY A 175 5.11 -6.17 9.47
N ASP A 176 5.79 -6.54 10.56
CA ASP A 176 5.54 -5.95 11.88
C ASP A 176 6.04 -4.49 12.01
N ASP A 177 7.02 -4.08 11.19
CA ASP A 177 7.54 -2.70 11.15
C ASP A 177 6.71 -1.75 10.25
N ALA A 178 5.65 -2.25 9.62
CA ALA A 178 4.80 -1.46 8.76
C ALA A 178 3.91 -0.49 9.55
N ASP A 179 3.75 0.73 9.04
CA ASP A 179 2.81 1.69 9.61
C ASP A 179 1.35 1.19 9.50
N ALA A 180 0.47 1.78 10.33
CA ALA A 180 -0.93 1.39 10.37
C ALA A 180 -1.65 1.56 9.03
N ALA A 181 -1.21 2.49 8.17
CA ALA A 181 -1.83 2.70 6.86
C ALA A 181 -1.51 1.56 5.90
N LYS A 182 -0.27 1.05 5.90
CA LYS A 182 0.13 -0.14 5.13
C LYS A 182 -0.61 -1.39 5.61
N VAL A 183 -0.71 -1.59 6.92
CA VAL A 183 -1.47 -2.71 7.49
C VAL A 183 -2.94 -2.61 7.06
N HIS A 184 -3.54 -1.42 7.15
CA HIS A 184 -4.92 -1.20 6.71
C HIS A 184 -5.10 -1.40 5.20
N ALA A 185 -4.10 -1.11 4.38
CA ALA A 185 -4.17 -1.27 2.93
C ALA A 185 -4.05 -2.73 2.45
N SER A 186 -3.38 -3.58 3.23
CA SER A 186 -3.14 -5.00 2.93
C SER A 186 -4.31 -5.95 3.27
N LEU A 187 -4.24 -7.21 2.85
CA LEU A 187 -5.29 -8.22 3.14
C LEU A 187 -5.47 -8.48 4.63
N ILE A 188 -4.39 -8.43 5.43
CA ILE A 188 -4.49 -8.62 6.89
C ILE A 188 -5.35 -7.53 7.54
N GLY A 189 -5.48 -6.35 6.91
CA GLY A 189 -6.41 -5.31 7.33
C GLY A 189 -7.89 -5.72 7.23
N CYS A 190 -8.22 -6.83 6.57
CA CYS A 190 -9.56 -7.44 6.60
C CYS A 190 -9.79 -8.31 7.84
N GLY A 191 -8.75 -8.61 8.61
CA GLY A 191 -8.81 -9.43 9.82
C GLY A 191 -9.40 -10.81 9.57
N ALA A 192 -10.18 -11.30 10.53
CA ALA A 192 -10.82 -12.61 10.47
C ALA A 192 -11.86 -12.76 9.34
N ALA A 193 -12.29 -11.65 8.73
CA ALA A 193 -13.24 -11.72 7.63
C ALA A 193 -12.62 -12.34 6.38
N GLY A 194 -11.33 -12.11 6.12
CA GLY A 194 -10.72 -12.38 4.82
C GLY A 194 -11.17 -11.41 3.74
N GLY A 195 -10.71 -11.63 2.52
CA GLY A 195 -11.01 -10.74 1.41
C GLY A 195 -10.19 -11.01 0.18
N TYR A 196 -10.22 -10.06 -0.75
CA TYR A 196 -9.40 -10.08 -1.95
C TYR A 196 -8.91 -8.68 -2.33
N MET A 197 -7.75 -8.61 -2.99
CA MET A 197 -7.18 -7.36 -3.51
C MET A 197 -6.11 -7.61 -4.57
N GLY A 198 -5.77 -6.59 -5.32
CA GLY A 198 -4.66 -6.63 -6.27
C GLY A 198 -3.31 -6.68 -5.56
N VAL A 199 -2.33 -7.37 -6.14
CA VAL A 199 -0.95 -7.35 -5.65
C VAL A 199 -0.39 -5.93 -5.68
N ILE A 200 0.04 -5.45 -4.50
CA ILE A 200 0.77 -4.20 -4.31
C ILE A 200 2.20 -4.43 -4.79
N ARG A 201 2.50 -3.93 -5.99
CA ARG A 201 3.86 -4.03 -6.55
C ARG A 201 4.73 -2.92 -5.98
N SER A 202 5.89 -3.28 -5.44
CA SER A 202 7.00 -2.35 -5.31
C SER A 202 7.45 -1.94 -6.72
N GLN A 203 8.00 -0.74 -6.87
CA GLN A 203 8.51 -0.26 -8.16
C GLN A 203 9.78 -1.04 -8.55
N TYR A 204 9.68 -2.35 -8.78
CA TYR A 204 10.78 -3.12 -9.34
C TYR A 204 10.74 -2.91 -10.85
N PRO A 205 11.71 -2.22 -11.46
CA PRO A 205 11.83 -2.24 -12.90
C PRO A 205 12.31 -3.64 -13.27
N HIS A 206 11.43 -4.50 -13.79
CA HIS A 206 11.94 -5.54 -14.67
C HIS A 206 12.51 -4.82 -15.90
N ALA A 207 13.81 -4.57 -15.87
CA ALA A 207 14.55 -3.89 -16.93
C ALA A 207 14.54 -4.65 -18.28
N ASN A 208 13.95 -5.86 -18.30
CA ASN A 208 13.90 -6.74 -19.46
C ASN A 208 12.49 -7.15 -19.92
N SER A 209 11.41 -6.63 -19.34
CA SER A 209 10.10 -6.83 -19.99
C SER A 209 10.00 -5.83 -21.14
N THR A 210 10.32 -6.28 -22.35
CA THR A 210 9.85 -5.67 -23.61
C THR A 210 8.32 -5.67 -23.72
N ASP A 211 7.65 -6.26 -22.74
CA ASP A 211 6.22 -6.40 -22.67
C ASP A 211 5.52 -5.05 -22.52
N THR A 212 4.44 -4.97 -23.28
CA THR A 212 3.38 -3.97 -23.29
C THR A 212 3.21 -3.22 -21.97
N PRO A 213 2.90 -1.91 -22.01
CA PRO A 213 2.55 -1.18 -20.80
C PRO A 213 1.41 -1.95 -20.11
N LEU A 214 1.69 -2.39 -18.88
CA LEU A 214 0.94 -3.35 -18.03
C LEU A 214 -0.49 -2.94 -17.67
N THR A 215 -1.10 -2.10 -18.48
CA THR A 215 -2.36 -1.41 -18.33
C THR A 215 -3.59 -2.33 -18.26
N ARG A 216 -3.46 -3.66 -18.32
CA ARG A 216 -4.62 -4.58 -18.29
C ARG A 216 -4.48 -5.83 -17.43
N HIS A 217 -3.30 -6.12 -16.86
CA HIS A 217 -3.04 -7.43 -16.25
C HIS A 217 -2.72 -7.32 -14.78
N GLU A 218 -3.46 -8.09 -13.99
CA GLU A 218 -3.44 -7.99 -12.55
C GLU A 218 -3.50 -9.37 -11.90
N ILE A 219 -2.73 -9.55 -10.83
CA ILE A 219 -2.89 -10.69 -9.92
C ILE A 219 -3.76 -10.22 -8.75
N ILE A 220 -4.89 -10.89 -8.57
CA ILE A 220 -5.78 -10.72 -7.42
C ILE A 220 -5.47 -11.83 -6.43
N LEU A 221 -5.09 -11.44 -5.21
CA LEU A 221 -4.97 -12.36 -4.09
C LEU A 221 -6.32 -12.50 -3.38
N LYS A 222 -6.65 -13.71 -2.95
CA LYS A 222 -7.86 -14.04 -2.20
C LYS A 222 -7.50 -14.83 -0.95
N ALA A 223 -7.89 -14.32 0.21
CA ALA A 223 -7.67 -14.97 1.51
C ALA A 223 -9.01 -15.42 2.10
N PHE A 224 -9.16 -16.72 2.35
CA PHE A 224 -10.39 -17.32 2.88
C PHE A 224 -10.08 -18.53 3.75
N ARG A 225 -11.04 -18.92 4.60
CA ARG A 225 -10.89 -20.09 5.45
C ARG A 225 -11.30 -21.33 4.68
N SER A 226 -10.51 -22.39 4.78
CA SER A 226 -10.91 -23.70 4.30
C SER A 226 -10.48 -24.79 5.28
N PRO A 227 -11.44 -25.43 5.99
CA PRO A 227 -11.12 -26.53 6.89
C PRO A 227 -10.71 -27.82 6.16
N PHE A 228 -10.92 -27.88 4.83
CA PHE A 228 -10.69 -29.06 4.01
C PHE A 228 -9.83 -28.77 2.80
N PHE A 229 -9.08 -27.67 2.79
CA PHE A 229 -8.03 -27.51 1.79
C PHE A 229 -6.90 -28.46 2.16
N THR A 230 -7.10 -29.75 1.87
CA THR A 230 -5.96 -30.61 1.59
C THR A 230 -5.39 -30.04 0.31
N PRO A 231 -4.17 -29.48 0.32
CA PRO A 231 -3.51 -29.25 -0.93
C PRO A 231 -3.43 -30.61 -1.62
N GLN A 232 -4.28 -30.85 -2.62
CA GLN A 232 -3.76 -31.43 -3.86
C GLN A 232 -2.87 -30.35 -4.47
N MET A 233 -1.81 -29.99 -3.74
CA MET A 233 -0.60 -29.51 -4.35
C MET A 233 -0.20 -30.69 -5.22
N CYS A 234 -0.30 -30.51 -6.54
CA CYS A 234 0.79 -30.93 -7.40
C CYS A 234 2.07 -30.60 -6.62
N ASN A 235 2.66 -31.64 -6.05
CA ASN A 235 3.88 -31.73 -5.25
C ASN A 235 4.44 -30.39 -4.69
N PRO A 236 4.69 -30.21 -3.38
CA PRO A 236 5.41 -29.03 -2.89
C PRO A 236 6.83 -28.86 -3.51
N ASP A 237 7.37 -29.92 -4.13
CA ASP A 237 8.58 -29.86 -4.96
C ASP A 237 8.33 -29.43 -6.44
N GLU A 238 7.07 -29.31 -6.88
CA GLU A 238 6.63 -28.78 -8.19
C GLU A 238 6.40 -27.25 -8.19
N ILE A 239 6.78 -26.54 -7.14
CA ILE A 239 7.10 -25.09 -7.24
C ILE A 239 8.53 -24.92 -7.82
N VAL A 240 8.93 -25.84 -8.70
CA VAL A 240 10.08 -25.82 -9.62
C VAL A 240 9.61 -26.67 -10.82
N ASP A 241 9.05 -26.09 -11.88
CA ASP A 241 9.76 -25.83 -13.14
C ASP A 241 8.76 -25.17 -14.13
N PRO A 242 9.10 -24.10 -14.88
CA PRO A 242 8.32 -23.58 -16.01
C PRO A 242 8.14 -24.56 -17.21
N GLY A 243 8.29 -25.86 -16.98
CA GLY A 243 8.35 -26.91 -17.99
C GLY A 243 7.15 -27.86 -17.98
N TYR A 244 5.92 -27.41 -17.66
CA TYR A 244 4.73 -28.21 -17.94
C TYR A 244 4.60 -28.39 -19.46
N ARG A 245 5.21 -29.46 -19.99
CA ARG A 245 4.86 -30.00 -21.29
C ARG A 245 3.59 -30.83 -21.07
N PRO A 246 2.51 -30.57 -21.83
CA PRO A 246 1.38 -31.49 -21.84
C PRO A 246 1.93 -32.87 -22.24
N VAL A 247 1.53 -33.90 -21.51
CA VAL A 247 1.67 -35.27 -21.99
C VAL A 247 0.70 -35.35 -23.18
N ASP A 248 1.26 -35.41 -24.38
CA ASP A 248 0.50 -35.86 -25.54
C ASP A 248 0.21 -37.36 -25.36
N ASP A 249 -1.07 -37.69 -25.58
CA ASP A 249 -1.76 -39.00 -25.61
C ASP A 249 -2.20 -39.65 -24.27
#